data_AF-A0A7L4TD38-F1
#
_entry.id   AF-A0A7L4TD38-F1
#
_cell.length_a   1.000
_cell.length_b   1.000
_cell.length_c   1.000
_cell.angle_alpha   90.00
_cell.angle_beta   90.00
_cell.angle_gamma   90.00
#
_symmetry.space_group_name_H-M   'P 1'
#
loop_
_entity.id
_entity.type
_entity.pdbx_description
1 polymer ?
#
loop_
_entity_poly.entity_id
_entity_poly.type
_entity_poly.pdbx_seq_one_letter_code
_entity_poly.pdbx_strand_id
1 'polypeptide(L)'
;MRKTKEVMIAMNLERKYSKDEILEMYLNRIYFGHGAYGVQAASKLYFNKPVSELTVDEGALLAGLPKAPNSYSPISNPERSKQRRDVVLSVMEQRGYITAEESVRYKGRTIAVDHNKITENEA
;
A
#
# COMPACT_ATOMS: atom_id res chain seq x y z
N MET A 1 0.55 -9.32 28.17
CA MET A 1 -0.48 -10.33 27.85
C MET A 1 -1.06 -10.23 26.42
N ARG A 2 -1.31 -9.05 25.81
CA ARG A 2 -1.77 -8.96 24.40
C ARG A 2 -0.74 -9.49 23.39
N LYS A 3 0.49 -9.00 23.49
CA LYS A 3 1.57 -9.35 22.55
C LYS A 3 1.93 -10.85 22.56
N THR A 4 1.84 -11.51 23.71
CA THR A 4 2.05 -12.97 23.81
C THR A 4 0.95 -13.76 23.11
N LYS A 5 -0.31 -13.30 23.15
CA LYS A 5 -1.41 -13.90 22.37
C LYS A 5 -1.22 -13.73 20.86
N GLU A 6 -0.79 -12.54 20.41
CA GLU A 6 -0.48 -12.30 18.98
C GLU A 6 0.61 -13.24 18.46
N VAL A 7 1.67 -13.47 19.24
CA VAL A 7 2.74 -14.43 18.88
C VAL A 7 2.19 -15.85 18.73
N MET A 8 1.39 -16.32 19.68
CA MET A 8 0.78 -17.66 19.59
C MET A 8 -0.15 -17.80 18.38
N ILE A 9 -0.92 -16.76 18.06
CA ILE A 9 -1.78 -16.75 16.87
C ILE A 9 -0.94 -16.79 15.59
N ALA A 10 0.13 -16.01 15.50
CA ALA A 10 1.03 -16.02 14.35
C ALA A 10 1.69 -17.38 14.14
N MET A 11 2.18 -18.01 15.21
CA MET A 11 2.75 -19.37 15.14
C MET A 11 1.74 -20.41 14.65
N ASN A 12 0.48 -20.31 15.11
CA ASN A 12 -0.58 -21.21 14.64
C ASN A 12 -0.95 -20.95 13.18
N LEU A 13 -0.88 -19.70 12.72
CA LEU A 13 -1.12 -19.34 11.33
C LEU A 13 -0.05 -19.95 10.41
N GLU A 14 1.24 -19.81 10.79
CA GLU A 14 2.37 -20.35 10.03
C GLU A 14 2.43 -21.89 10.00
N ARG A 15 1.83 -22.56 11.00
CA ARG A 15 1.68 -24.02 10.98
C ARG A 15 0.60 -24.51 10.02
N LYS A 16 -0.38 -23.66 9.71
CA LYS A 16 -1.56 -24.03 8.92
C LYS A 16 -1.50 -23.52 7.49
N TYR A 17 -0.85 -22.38 7.25
CA TYR A 17 -0.80 -21.70 5.96
C TYR A 17 0.64 -21.39 5.58
N SER A 18 0.92 -21.42 4.28
CA SER A 18 2.17 -20.97 3.68
C SER A 18 2.35 -19.45 3.83
N LYS A 19 3.59 -18.97 3.63
CA LYS A 19 3.89 -17.54 3.67
C LYS A 19 3.12 -16.76 2.60
N ASP A 20 2.91 -17.37 1.43
CA ASP A 20 2.18 -16.77 0.32
C ASP A 20 0.68 -16.62 0.66
N GLU A 21 0.05 -17.65 1.22
CA GLU A 21 -1.35 -17.57 1.69
C GLU A 21 -1.52 -16.53 2.80
N ILE A 22 -0.55 -16.44 3.73
CA ILE A 22 -0.57 -15.43 4.79
C ILE A 22 -0.47 -14.02 4.20
N LEU A 23 0.41 -13.83 3.22
CA LEU A 23 0.55 -12.54 2.53
C LEU A 23 -0.71 -12.19 1.75
N GLU A 24 -1.30 -13.15 1.04
CA GLU A 24 -2.56 -12.97 0.32
C GLU A 24 -3.70 -12.54 1.26
N MET A 25 -3.89 -13.27 2.37
CA MET A 25 -4.89 -12.92 3.39
C MET A 25 -4.66 -11.52 3.95
N TYR A 26 -3.40 -11.14 4.18
CA TYR A 26 -3.04 -9.81 4.64
C TYR A 26 -3.42 -8.74 3.60
N LEU A 27 -2.96 -8.91 2.36
CA LEU A 27 -3.19 -7.97 1.27
C LEU A 27 -4.66 -7.82 0.91
N ASN A 28 -5.49 -8.83 1.12
CA ASN A 28 -6.93 -8.76 0.89
C ASN A 28 -7.73 -8.13 2.04
N ARG A 29 -7.13 -7.95 3.22
CA ARG A 29 -7.85 -7.52 4.44
C ARG A 29 -7.49 -6.14 4.96
N ILE A 30 -6.25 -5.68 4.77
CA ILE A 30 -5.83 -4.40 5.36
C ILE A 30 -6.58 -3.20 4.77
N TYR A 31 -6.73 -2.17 5.60
CA TYR A 31 -7.38 -0.93 5.22
C TYR A 31 -6.40 0.04 4.57
N PHE A 32 -6.78 0.59 3.42
CA PHE A 32 -5.98 1.55 2.65
C PHE A 32 -6.52 2.98 2.68
N GLY A 33 -7.68 3.23 3.29
CA GLY A 33 -8.33 4.55 3.33
C GLY A 33 -9.58 4.61 2.46
N HIS A 34 -10.46 5.58 2.72
CA HIS A 34 -11.71 5.83 1.95
C HIS A 34 -12.55 4.57 1.69
N GLY A 35 -12.71 3.71 2.69
CA GLY A 35 -13.48 2.47 2.56
C GLY A 35 -12.79 1.35 1.75
N ALA A 36 -11.58 1.55 1.22
CA ALA A 36 -10.86 0.52 0.49
C ALA A 36 -10.22 -0.49 1.46
N TYR A 37 -10.79 -1.71 1.50
CA TYR A 37 -10.21 -2.88 2.15
C TYR A 37 -9.63 -3.81 1.10
N GLY A 38 -8.35 -4.12 1.25
CA GLY A 38 -7.60 -4.94 0.31
C GLY A 38 -6.95 -4.16 -0.83
N VAL A 39 -5.82 -4.69 -1.32
CA VAL A 39 -4.94 -4.00 -2.28
C VAL A 39 -5.59 -3.82 -3.65
N GLN A 40 -6.45 -4.76 -4.08
CA GLN A 40 -7.18 -4.66 -5.33
C GLN A 40 -8.20 -3.50 -5.30
N ALA A 41 -8.93 -3.35 -4.20
CA ALA A 41 -9.86 -2.25 -4.01
C ALA A 41 -9.12 -0.90 -3.98
N ALA A 42 -7.97 -0.85 -3.29
CA ALA A 42 -7.12 0.34 -3.25
C ALA A 42 -6.59 0.72 -4.64
N SER A 43 -6.10 -0.24 -5.42
CA SER A 43 -5.64 -0.01 -6.80
C SER A 43 -6.75 0.56 -7.69
N LYS A 44 -7.98 0.03 -7.55
CA LYS A 44 -9.14 0.52 -8.29
C LYS A 44 -9.62 1.90 -7.82
N LEU A 45 -9.50 2.20 -6.54
CA LEU A 45 -9.84 3.50 -5.98
C LEU A 45 -8.86 4.57 -6.45
N TYR A 46 -7.56 4.37 -6.26
CA TYR A 46 -6.56 5.42 -6.47
C TYR A 46 -6.09 5.55 -7.92
N PHE A 47 -6.14 4.48 -8.71
CA PHE A 47 -5.52 4.44 -10.05
C PHE A 47 -6.45 3.84 -11.12
N ASN A 48 -7.68 3.47 -10.77
CA ASN A 48 -8.67 2.85 -11.65
C ASN A 48 -8.20 1.59 -12.42
N LYS A 49 -7.18 0.88 -11.94
CA LYS A 49 -6.56 -0.26 -12.64
C LYS A 49 -6.43 -1.50 -11.77
N PRO A 50 -6.32 -2.71 -12.35
CA PRO A 50 -6.08 -3.91 -11.57
C PRO A 50 -4.70 -3.86 -10.89
N VAL A 51 -4.57 -4.54 -9.74
CA VAL A 51 -3.32 -4.56 -8.96
C VAL A 51 -2.12 -5.06 -9.76
N SER A 52 -2.36 -5.96 -10.72
CA SER A 52 -1.34 -6.53 -11.61
C SER A 52 -0.74 -5.52 -12.60
N GLU A 53 -1.38 -4.36 -12.79
CA GLU A 53 -0.94 -3.29 -13.70
C GLU A 53 -0.35 -2.08 -12.93
N LEU A 54 -0.13 -2.23 -11.63
CA LEU A 54 0.56 -1.22 -10.84
C LEU A 54 2.01 -1.08 -11.29
N THR A 55 2.43 0.16 -11.46
CA THR A 55 3.84 0.51 -11.57
C THR A 55 4.51 0.44 -10.19
N VAL A 56 5.83 0.40 -10.18
CA VAL A 56 6.62 0.34 -8.94
C VAL A 56 6.31 1.51 -8.00
N ASP A 57 6.16 2.72 -8.53
CA ASP A 57 5.88 3.92 -7.74
C ASP A 57 4.47 3.96 -7.16
N GLU A 58 3.46 3.44 -7.86
CA GLU A 58 2.11 3.30 -7.32
C GLU A 58 2.02 2.18 -6.29
N GLY A 59 2.70 1.05 -6.54
CA GLY A 59 2.84 -0.04 -5.56
C GLY A 59 3.53 0.44 -4.28
N ALA A 60 4.59 1.26 -4.42
CA ALA A 60 5.27 1.88 -3.29
C ALA A 60 4.37 2.86 -2.51
N LEU A 61 3.47 3.58 -3.21
CA LEU A 61 2.47 4.43 -2.57
C LEU A 61 1.51 3.57 -1.73
N LEU A 62 0.91 2.53 -2.32
CA LEU A 62 -0.01 1.65 -1.60
C LEU A 62 0.66 0.98 -0.41
N ALA A 63 1.89 0.47 -0.56
CA ALA A 63 2.66 -0.13 0.53
C ALA A 63 2.93 0.85 1.70
N GLY A 64 2.90 2.16 1.43
CA GLY A 64 3.05 3.22 2.43
C GLY A 64 1.81 3.47 3.28
N LEU A 65 0.61 3.19 2.76
CA LEU A 65 -0.67 3.58 3.35
C LEU A 65 -1.04 2.86 4.66
N PRO A 66 -0.88 1.53 4.81
CA PRO A 66 -1.35 0.80 5.99
C PRO A 66 -0.83 1.34 7.33
N LYS A 67 0.31 2.05 7.34
CA LYS A 67 0.87 2.70 8.54
C LYS A 67 -0.07 3.78 9.11
N ALA A 68 -0.68 4.59 8.24
CA ALA A 68 -1.64 5.63 8.63
C ALA A 68 -2.50 6.00 7.41
N PRO A 69 -3.52 5.19 7.08
CA PRO A 69 -4.25 5.29 5.80
C PRO A 69 -4.85 6.67 5.54
N ASN A 70 -5.43 7.29 6.57
CA ASN A 70 -6.04 8.61 6.45
C ASN A 70 -4.98 9.73 6.33
N SER A 71 -3.88 9.65 7.09
CA SER A 71 -2.83 10.67 7.11
C SER A 71 -1.94 10.67 5.87
N TYR A 72 -1.76 9.50 5.25
CA TYR A 72 -0.98 9.33 4.01
C TYR A 72 -1.86 9.19 2.77
N SER A 73 -3.17 9.41 2.91
CA SER A 73 -4.14 9.43 1.82
C SER A 73 -3.63 10.35 0.69
N PRO A 74 -3.45 9.83 -0.54
CA PRO A 74 -3.01 10.65 -1.66
C PRO A 74 -4.07 11.64 -2.13
N ILE A 75 -5.33 11.44 -1.71
CA ILE A 75 -6.47 12.30 -2.03
C ILE A 75 -6.53 13.48 -1.06
N SER A 76 -6.30 13.22 0.22
CA SER A 76 -6.48 14.22 1.29
C SER A 76 -5.17 14.92 1.66
N ASN A 77 -4.03 14.25 1.47
CA ASN A 77 -2.69 14.73 1.86
C ASN A 77 -1.63 14.32 0.82
N PRO A 78 -1.68 14.86 -0.43
CA PRO A 78 -0.81 14.42 -1.52
C PRO A 78 0.69 14.57 -1.20
N GLU A 79 1.11 15.63 -0.51
CA GLU A 79 2.51 15.85 -0.14
C GLU A 79 3.01 14.79 0.85
N ARG A 80 2.21 14.48 1.88
CA ARG A 80 2.56 13.44 2.85
C ARG A 80 2.56 12.06 2.22
N SER A 81 1.64 11.81 1.29
CA SER A 81 1.59 10.58 0.52
C SER A 81 2.87 10.40 -0.31
N LYS A 82 3.28 11.45 -1.03
CA LYS A 82 4.54 11.48 -1.80
C LYS A 82 5.76 11.20 -0.91
N GLN A 83 5.90 11.91 0.20
CA GLN A 83 7.00 11.70 1.15
C GLN A 83 7.02 10.25 1.66
N ARG A 84 5.85 9.68 1.95
CA ARG A 84 5.74 8.30 2.44
C ARG A 84 6.11 7.28 1.36
N ARG A 85 5.68 7.48 0.12
CA ARG A 85 6.08 6.67 -1.04
C ARG A 85 7.60 6.72 -1.25
N ASP A 86 8.20 7.90 -1.15
CA ASP A 86 9.64 8.07 -1.38
C ASP A 86 10.48 7.35 -0.32
N VAL A 87 9.97 7.22 0.92
CA VAL A 87 10.56 6.34 1.94
C VAL A 87 10.52 4.88 1.50
N VAL A 88 9.39 4.39 0.96
CA VAL A 88 9.29 3.01 0.48
C VAL A 88 10.26 2.77 -0.68
N LEU A 89 10.33 3.67 -1.66
CA LEU A 89 11.27 3.59 -2.77
C LEU A 89 12.73 3.57 -2.31
N SER A 90 13.09 4.38 -1.30
CA SER A 90 14.43 4.36 -0.72
C SER A 90 14.76 3.03 -0.04
N VAL A 91 13.78 2.43 0.65
CA VAL A 91 13.96 1.10 1.24
C VAL A 91 14.07 0.02 0.16
N MET A 92 13.32 0.12 -0.94
CA MET A 92 13.43 -0.82 -2.07
C MET A 92 14.81 -0.77 -2.72
N GLU A 93 15.35 0.43 -2.92
CA GLU A 93 16.71 0.66 -3.41
C GLU A 93 17.75 0.05 -2.46
N GLN A 94 17.68 0.36 -1.17
CA GLN A 94 18.61 -0.16 -0.15
C GLN A 94 18.60 -1.70 -0.06
N ARG A 95 17.49 -2.33 -0.41
CA ARG A 95 17.32 -3.79 -0.43
C ARG A 95 17.62 -4.42 -1.78
N GLY A 96 17.97 -3.62 -2.79
CA GLY A 96 18.32 -4.09 -4.14
C GLY A 96 17.13 -4.50 -5.02
N TYR A 97 15.90 -4.10 -4.67
CA TYR A 97 14.72 -4.37 -5.51
C TYR A 97 14.63 -3.43 -6.71
N ILE A 98 15.25 -2.25 -6.63
CA ILE A 98 15.38 -1.28 -7.71
C ILE A 98 16.78 -0.66 -7.67
N THR A 99 17.23 -0.13 -8.80
CA THR A 99 18.49 0.62 -8.89
C THR A 99 18.36 2.04 -8.33
N ALA A 100 19.50 2.69 -8.06
CA ALA A 100 19.52 4.10 -7.66
C ALA A 100 18.92 5.03 -8.74
N GLU A 101 19.18 4.75 -10.01
CA GLU A 101 18.61 5.49 -11.14
C GLU A 101 17.07 5.37 -11.17
N GLU A 102 16.56 4.15 -10.99
CA GLU A 102 15.13 3.90 -10.89
C GLU A 102 14.49 4.61 -9.69
N SER A 103 15.14 4.56 -8.52
CA SER A 103 14.71 5.26 -7.31
C SER A 103 14.55 6.76 -7.56
N VAL A 104 15.55 7.41 -8.17
CA VAL A 104 15.50 8.83 -8.54
C VAL A 104 14.37 9.09 -9.54
N ARG A 105 14.25 8.27 -10.58
CA ARG A 105 13.20 8.38 -11.60
C ARG A 105 11.80 8.29 -10.98
N TYR A 106 11.54 7.28 -10.16
CA TYR A 106 10.25 7.05 -9.51
C TYR A 106 9.89 8.15 -8.50
N LYS A 107 10.86 8.65 -7.71
CA LYS A 107 10.65 9.78 -6.79
C LYS A 107 10.30 11.07 -7.53
N GLY A 108 10.87 11.27 -8.72
CA GLY A 108 10.59 12.41 -9.59
C GLY A 108 9.21 12.39 -10.25
N ARG A 109 8.55 11.23 -10.33
CA ARG A 109 7.21 11.12 -10.96
C ARG A 109 6.12 11.67 -10.05
N THR A 110 5.24 12.47 -10.65
CA THR A 110 3.93 12.81 -10.07
C THR A 110 2.97 11.68 -10.39
N ILE A 111 2.34 11.12 -9.37
CA ILE A 111 1.32 10.09 -9.53
C ILE A 111 -0.03 10.78 -9.63
N ALA A 112 -0.72 10.61 -10.75
CA ALA A 112 -2.10 11.04 -10.90
C ALA A 112 -3.00 10.07 -10.12
N VAL A 113 -3.82 10.62 -9.23
CA VAL A 113 -4.78 9.85 -8.44
C VAL A 113 -6.16 10.10 -9.03
N ASP A 114 -6.96 9.05 -9.19
CA ASP A 114 -8.34 9.19 -9.66
C ASP A 114 -9.19 9.84 -8.57
N HIS A 115 -9.58 11.10 -8.78
CA HIS A 115 -10.37 11.90 -7.84
C HIS A 115 -11.88 11.67 -8.00
N ASN A 116 -12.33 11.01 -9.07
CA ASN A 116 -13.73 11.07 -9.51
C ASN A 116 -14.69 10.11 -8.77
N LYS A 117 -14.19 9.21 -7.90
CA LYS A 117 -15.04 8.17 -7.27
C LYS A 117 -15.46 8.42 -5.82
N ILE A 118 -15.06 9.53 -5.20
CA ILE A 118 -15.37 9.80 -3.79
C ILE A 118 -16.62 10.67 -3.62
N THR A 119 -17.01 11.44 -4.63
CA THR A 119 -18.19 12.32 -4.57
C THR A 119 -19.54 11.61 -4.67
N GLU A 120 -19.61 10.32 -5.01
CA GLU A 120 -20.88 9.61 -5.18
C GLU A 120 -21.37 8.83 -3.95
N ASN A 121 -20.53 8.64 -2.91
CA ASN A 121 -20.90 7.85 -1.73
C ASN A 121 -21.27 8.69 -0.48
N GLU A 122 -21.42 10.01 -0.64
CA GLU A 122 -21.86 10.93 0.43
C GLU A 122 -23.21 11.63 0.10
N ALA A 123 -23.97 11.12 -0.87
CA ALA A 123 -25.30 11.64 -1.25
C ALA A 123 -26.43 10.66 -0.88
#